data_AF-A0A7G8ZIC9-F1
#
_entry.id   AF-A0A7G8ZIC9-F1
#
_cell.length_a   1.000
_cell.length_b   1.000
_cell.length_c   1.000
_cell.angle_alpha   90.00
_cell.angle_beta   90.00
_cell.angle_gamma   90.00
#
_symmetry.space_group_name_H-M   'P 1'
#
loop_
_entity.id
_entity.type
_entity.pdbx_description
1 polymer ?
#
loop_
_entity_poly.entity_id
_entity_poly.type
_entity_poly.pdbx_seq_one_letter_code
_entity_poly.pdbx_strand_id
1 'polypeptide(L)'
;MIRRWRLTRQAEDSLAEIADWTFATFGTRQAEAYAADLIGTCREIAAGHVITRSCGQLAGSTVPEDLRYVRCGQHYVVFVEAADQISIVDFLHVRVDLPGKLAALSRAEPGR
;
A
#
# COMPACT_ATOMS: atom_id res chain seq x y z
N MET A 1 -17.37 4.86 11.01
CA MET A 1 -17.88 5.03 9.63
C MET A 1 -16.84 4.45 8.70
N ILE A 2 -17.23 3.57 7.78
CA ILE A 2 -16.29 2.96 6.81
C ILE A 2 -16.08 3.95 5.66
N ARG A 3 -14.82 4.25 5.34
CA ARG A 3 -14.46 5.14 4.23
C ARG A 3 -14.48 4.39 2.90
N ARG A 4 -14.65 5.12 1.81
CA ARG A 4 -14.42 4.54 0.47
C ARG A 4 -12.93 4.30 0.30
N TRP A 5 -12.55 3.26 -0.43
CA TRP A 5 -11.16 3.07 -0.80
C TRP A 5 -11.01 2.70 -2.27
N ARG A 6 -9.88 3.07 -2.84
CA ARG A 6 -9.50 2.75 -4.22
C ARG A 6 -8.03 2.37 -4.31
N LEU A 7 -7.68 1.63 -5.35
CA LEU A 7 -6.31 1.46 -5.80
C LEU A 7 -5.97 2.59 -6.78
N THR A 8 -4.76 3.12 -6.70
CA THR A 8 -4.16 3.86 -7.82
C THR A 8 -3.69 2.86 -8.89
N ARG A 9 -3.41 3.33 -10.11
CA ARG A 9 -2.84 2.46 -11.16
C ARG A 9 -1.55 1.77 -10.70
N GLN A 10 -0.67 2.51 -10.04
CA GLN A 10 0.56 1.97 -9.45
C GLN A 10 0.28 0.82 -8.48
N ALA A 11 -0.73 0.97 -7.62
CA ALA A 11 -1.12 -0.09 -6.70
C ALA A 11 -1.76 -1.30 -7.40
N GLU A 12 -2.51 -1.10 -8.48
CA GLU A 12 -3.05 -2.18 -9.32
C GLU A 12 -1.92 -2.98 -9.99
N ASP A 13 -0.95 -2.28 -10.59
CA ASP A 13 0.21 -2.89 -11.24
C ASP A 13 1.04 -3.69 -10.24
N SER A 14 1.38 -3.10 -9.08
CA SER A 14 2.10 -3.80 -8.01
C SER A 14 1.33 -5.02 -7.48
N LEU A 15 0.01 -4.95 -7.35
CA LEU A 15 -0.80 -6.08 -6.91
C LEU A 15 -0.78 -7.21 -7.94
N ALA A 16 -0.84 -6.89 -9.23
CA ALA A 16 -0.73 -7.86 -10.32
C ALA A 16 0.66 -8.53 -10.33
N GLU A 17 1.74 -7.76 -10.22
CA GLU A 17 3.11 -8.29 -10.13
C GLU A 17 3.29 -9.24 -8.93
N ILE A 18 2.75 -8.87 -7.76
CA ILE A 18 2.77 -9.72 -6.56
C ILE A 18 2.01 -11.02 -6.82
N ALA A 19 0.83 -10.96 -7.44
CA ALA A 19 0.02 -12.13 -7.74
C ALA A 19 0.74 -13.07 -8.72
N ASP A 20 1.30 -12.53 -9.80
CA ASP A 20 2.03 -13.29 -10.82
C ASP A 20 3.26 -13.99 -10.25
N TRP A 21 4.07 -13.27 -9.46
CA TRP A 21 5.24 -13.85 -8.81
C TRP A 21 4.84 -14.93 -7.79
N THR A 22 3.79 -14.66 -7.00
CA THR A 22 3.28 -15.62 -5.99
C THR A 22 2.74 -16.87 -6.67
N PHE A 23 2.03 -16.73 -7.79
CA PHE A 23 1.55 -17.85 -8.60
C PHE A 23 2.71 -18.67 -9.15
N ALA A 24 3.69 -18.02 -9.78
CA ALA A 24 4.85 -18.70 -10.35
C ALA A 24 5.69 -19.44 -9.29
N THR A 25 5.75 -18.91 -8.07
CA THR A 25 6.59 -19.45 -6.99
C THR A 25 5.87 -20.50 -6.13
N PHE A 26 4.58 -20.31 -5.85
CA PHE A 26 3.84 -21.10 -4.86
C PHE A 26 2.53 -21.71 -5.38
N GLY A 27 2.12 -21.37 -6.60
CA GLY A 27 0.89 -21.85 -7.23
C GLY A 27 -0.36 -21.03 -6.90
N THR A 28 -1.45 -21.36 -7.60
CA THR A 28 -2.72 -20.60 -7.63
C THR A 28 -3.30 -20.33 -6.26
N ARG A 29 -3.39 -21.37 -5.41
CA ARG A 29 -4.05 -21.24 -4.10
C ARG A 29 -3.36 -20.20 -3.22
N GLN A 30 -2.04 -20.15 -3.25
CA GLN A 30 -1.27 -19.17 -2.48
C GLN A 30 -1.39 -17.78 -3.08
N ALA A 31 -1.41 -17.64 -4.40
CA ALA A 31 -1.60 -16.36 -5.06
C ALA A 31 -2.97 -15.73 -4.73
N GLU A 32 -4.04 -16.52 -4.82
CA GLU A 32 -5.41 -16.06 -4.49
C GLU A 32 -5.53 -15.68 -3.02
N ALA A 33 -5.04 -16.53 -2.11
CA ALA A 33 -5.09 -16.25 -0.67
C ALA A 33 -4.29 -14.98 -0.33
N TYR A 34 -3.10 -14.82 -0.90
CA TYR A 34 -2.25 -13.68 -0.59
C TYR A 34 -2.81 -12.36 -1.14
N ALA A 35 -3.38 -12.39 -2.36
CA ALA A 35 -4.10 -11.23 -2.90
C ALA A 35 -5.32 -10.88 -2.03
N ALA A 36 -6.07 -11.88 -1.55
CA ALA A 36 -7.21 -11.67 -0.66
C ALA A 36 -6.79 -11.03 0.67
N ASP A 37 -5.65 -11.41 1.25
CA ASP A 37 -5.11 -10.82 2.48
C ASP A 37 -4.74 -9.33 2.27
N LEU A 38 -4.11 -8.99 1.14
CA LEU A 38 -3.78 -7.60 0.79
C LEU A 38 -5.03 -6.75 0.62
N ILE A 39 -6.03 -7.26 -0.11
CA ILE A 39 -7.32 -6.58 -0.31
C ILE A 39 -8.11 -6.46 1.00
N GLY A 40 -8.09 -7.51 1.84
CA GLY A 40 -8.67 -7.49 3.18
C GLY A 40 -8.05 -6.40 4.05
N THR A 41 -6.73 -6.27 4.01
CA THR A 41 -6.02 -5.20 4.72
C THR A 41 -6.48 -3.81 4.24
N CYS A 42 -6.66 -3.60 2.94
CA CYS A 42 -7.17 -2.33 2.40
C CYS A 42 -8.58 -1.99 2.96
N ARG A 43 -9.44 -2.99 3.11
CA ARG A 43 -10.78 -2.83 3.71
C ARG A 43 -10.69 -2.46 5.19
N GLU A 44 -9.81 -3.11 5.95
CA GLU A 44 -9.62 -2.80 7.37
C GLU A 44 -9.01 -1.40 7.59
N ILE A 45 -8.12 -0.94 6.69
CA ILE A 45 -7.63 0.45 6.68
C ILE A 45 -8.80 1.42 6.48
N ALA A 46 -9.66 1.14 5.50
CA ALA A 46 -10.84 1.95 5.20
C ALA A 46 -11.85 1.99 6.36
N ALA A 47 -11.96 0.88 7.11
CA ALA A 47 -12.78 0.79 8.32
C ALA A 47 -12.12 1.49 9.54
N GLY A 48 -10.82 1.77 9.49
CA GLY A 48 -10.07 2.37 10.61
C GLY A 48 -9.74 1.38 11.71
N HIS A 49 -9.71 0.07 11.41
CA HIS A 49 -9.48 -0.99 12.38
C HIS A 49 -8.00 -1.38 12.54
N VAL A 50 -7.11 -0.80 11.75
CA VAL A 50 -5.68 -1.13 11.75
C VAL A 50 -4.87 0.02 12.33
N ILE A 51 -3.82 -0.33 13.07
CA ILE A 51 -2.83 0.64 13.54
C ILE A 51 -1.91 0.96 12.35
N THR A 52 -1.88 2.24 11.97
CA THR A 52 -1.13 2.74 10.82
C THR A 52 0.07 3.55 11.30
N ARG A 53 1.09 3.67 10.46
CA ARG A 53 2.30 4.46 10.75
C ARG A 53 2.46 5.57 9.73
N SER A 54 2.83 6.76 10.17
CA SER A 54 3.19 7.87 9.27
C SER A 54 4.57 7.64 8.65
N CYS A 55 4.70 7.95 7.36
CA CYS A 55 5.96 7.91 6.64
C CYS A 55 6.91 9.05 7.01
N GLY A 56 6.41 10.14 7.59
CA GLY A 56 7.21 11.32 7.96
C GLY A 56 8.34 11.00 8.94
N GLN A 57 8.15 10.00 9.81
CA GLN A 57 9.18 9.55 10.74
C GLN A 57 10.31 8.74 10.09
N LEU A 58 10.10 8.21 8.88
CA LEU A 58 11.09 7.36 8.18
C LEU A 58 11.90 8.10 7.12
N ALA A 59 11.29 9.10 6.45
CA ALA A 59 11.88 9.77 5.29
C ALA A 59 12.02 11.30 5.44
N GLY A 60 11.71 11.83 6.63
CA GLY A 60 11.76 13.26 6.93
C GLY A 60 10.77 14.07 6.09
N SER A 61 11.00 15.38 5.94
CA SER A 61 10.13 16.35 5.25
C SER A 61 9.99 16.14 3.73
N THR A 62 10.56 15.07 3.16
CA THR A 62 10.55 14.79 1.71
C THR A 62 9.33 13.96 1.29
N VAL A 63 8.54 13.49 2.26
CA VAL A 63 7.37 12.63 2.02
C VAL A 63 6.11 13.33 2.57
N PRO A 64 4.97 13.27 1.86
CA PRO A 64 3.73 13.87 2.32
C PRO A 64 3.35 13.38 3.73
N GLU A 65 2.93 14.30 4.60
CA GLU A 65 2.61 13.99 6.01
C GLU A 65 1.41 13.03 6.14
N ASP A 66 0.53 13.03 5.15
CA ASP A 66 -0.64 12.17 5.00
C ASP A 66 -0.30 10.77 4.46
N LEU A 67 0.94 10.54 4.02
CA LEU A 67 1.39 9.22 3.58
C LEU A 67 1.60 8.30 4.78
N ARG A 68 0.90 7.18 4.74
CA ARG A 68 0.85 6.18 5.80
C ARG A 68 1.13 4.79 5.24
N TYR A 69 1.51 3.88 6.13
CA TYR A 69 1.68 2.48 5.77
C TYR A 69 1.25 1.53 6.89
N VAL A 70 0.92 0.32 6.48
CA VAL A 70 0.71 -0.84 7.36
C VAL A 70 1.38 -2.07 6.77
N ARG A 71 1.85 -2.99 7.61
CA ARG A 71 2.47 -4.24 7.16
C ARG A 71 1.42 -5.34 7.01
N CYS A 72 1.45 -6.04 5.88
CA CYS A 72 0.68 -7.26 5.62
C CYS A 72 1.62 -8.34 5.06
N GLY A 73 1.96 -9.32 5.90
CA GLY A 73 2.93 -10.37 5.56
C GLY A 73 4.31 -9.79 5.18
N GLN A 74 4.73 -10.03 3.94
CA GLN A 74 6.00 -9.55 3.35
C GLN A 74 5.86 -8.25 2.58
N HIS A 75 4.71 -7.56 2.65
CA HIS A 75 4.50 -6.27 1.99
C HIS A 75 4.05 -5.19 2.96
N TYR A 76 4.32 -3.94 2.60
CA TYR A 76 3.73 -2.74 3.16
C TYR A 76 2.64 -2.25 2.22
N VAL A 77 1.44 -2.03 2.74
CA VAL A 77 0.37 -1.31 2.04
C VAL A 77 0.57 0.17 2.32
N VAL A 78 0.91 0.93 1.29
CA VAL A 78 1.15 2.38 1.38
C VAL A 78 -0.08 3.12 0.89
N PHE A 79 -0.53 4.12 1.62
CA PHE A 79 -1.78 4.83 1.32
C PHE A 79 -1.77 6.25 1.84
N VAL A 80 -2.64 7.08 1.28
CA VAL A 80 -3.00 8.40 1.81
C VAL A 80 -4.43 8.39 2.34
N GLU A 81 -4.66 9.19 3.38
CA GLU A 81 -5.93 9.25 4.10
C GLU A 81 -6.56 10.64 3.96
N ALA A 82 -7.66 10.73 3.21
CA ALA A 82 -8.52 11.89 3.14
C ALA A 82 -9.76 11.72 4.04
N ALA A 83 -10.55 12.78 4.19
CA ALA A 83 -11.69 12.82 5.13
C ALA A 83 -12.71 11.67 4.89
N ASP A 84 -13.02 11.34 3.65
CA ASP A 84 -14.03 10.33 3.27
C ASP A 84 -13.47 9.17 2.42
N GLN A 85 -12.18 9.21 2.07
CA GLN A 85 -11.56 8.29 1.13
C GLN A 85 -10.13 7.89 1.54
N ILE A 86 -9.83 6.61 1.36
CA ILE A 86 -8.47 6.06 1.38
C ILE A 86 -8.01 5.81 -0.06
N SER A 87 -6.82 6.28 -0.43
CA SER A 87 -6.20 5.92 -1.71
C SER A 87 -4.98 5.06 -1.44
N ILE A 88 -5.01 3.80 -1.89
CA ILE A 88 -3.86 2.91 -1.82
C ILE A 88 -2.89 3.30 -2.94
N VAL A 89 -1.71 3.75 -2.54
CA VAL A 89 -0.68 4.28 -3.43
C VAL A 89 0.18 3.16 -4.00
N ASP A 90 0.60 2.21 -3.16
CA ASP A 90 1.48 1.12 -3.60
C ASP A 90 1.50 -0.06 -2.62
N PHE A 91 2.00 -1.21 -3.10
CA PHE A 91 2.35 -2.39 -2.31
C PHE A 91 3.86 -2.63 -2.38
N LEU A 92 4.57 -2.39 -1.27
CA LEU A 92 6.02 -2.44 -1.24
C LEU A 92 6.54 -3.68 -0.50
N HIS A 93 7.34 -4.52 -1.15
CA HIS A 93 7.95 -5.66 -0.47
C HIS A 93 8.87 -5.20 0.68
N VAL A 94 8.83 -5.86 1.84
CA VAL A 94 9.55 -5.43 3.07
C VAL A 94 11.09 -5.39 2.94
N ARG A 95 11.63 -5.96 1.86
CA ARG A 95 13.06 -5.97 1.54
C ARG A 95 13.51 -4.80 0.67
N VAL A 96 12.58 -3.99 0.16
CA VAL A 96 12.93 -2.78 -0.60
C VAL A 96 13.41 -1.68 0.35
N ASP A 97 14.22 -0.77 -0.18
CA ASP A 97 14.55 0.48 0.51
C ASP A 97 13.27 1.34 0.63
N LEU A 98 12.58 1.19 1.76
CA LEU A 98 11.30 1.83 2.01
C LEU A 98 11.44 3.37 2.00
N PRO A 99 12.40 4.01 2.71
CA PRO A 99 12.64 5.45 2.58
C PRO A 99 12.84 5.93 1.14
N GLY A 100 13.69 5.25 0.36
CA GLY A 100 13.97 5.60 -1.03
C GLY A 100 12.73 5.51 -1.92
N LYS A 101 11.93 4.44 -1.78
CA LYS A 101 10.68 4.29 -2.53
C LYS A 101 9.62 5.32 -2.14
N LEU A 102 9.47 5.61 -0.84
CA LEU A 102 8.54 6.64 -0.37
C LEU A 102 8.90 8.04 -0.91
N ALA A 103 10.20 8.35 -1.01
CA ALA A 103 10.68 9.60 -1.62
C ALA A 103 10.48 9.66 -3.14
N ALA A 104 10.41 8.52 -3.84
CA ALA A 104 10.06 8.47 -5.26
C ALA A 104 8.55 8.69 -5.45
N LEU A 105 7.72 8.07 -4.60
CA LEU A 105 6.27 8.25 -4.61
C LEU A 105 5.85 9.70 -4.32
N SER A 106 6.58 10.42 -3.46
CA SER A 106 6.32 11.84 -3.19
C SER A 106 6.59 12.78 -4.37
N ARG A 107 7.43 12.35 -5.32
CA ARG A 107 7.74 13.11 -6.55
C ARG A 107 6.80 12.79 -7.70
N ALA A 108 6.06 11.68 -7.62
CA ALA A 108 5.20 11.19 -8.70
C ALA A 108 3.84 11.90 -8.78
N GLU A 109 3.49 12.77 -7.83
CA GLU A 109 2.27 13.59 -7.89
C GLU A 109 2.57 15.09 -7.66
N PRO A 110 2.78 15.85 -8.75
CA PRO A 110 2.11 17.13 -8.90
C PRO A 110 1.24 17.06 -10.16
N GLY A 111 0.02 16.51 -10.01
CA GLY A 111 -0.80 16.04 -11.13
C GLY A 111 -2.24 16.54 -11.15
N ARG A 112 -2.47 17.83 -10.87
CA ARG A 112 -3.62 18.68 -11.27
C ARG A 112 -5.03 18.39 -10.74
#